data_AF-A0A941UYI1-F1
#
_entry.id   AF-A0A941UYI1-F1
#
_cell.length_a   1.000
_cell.length_b   1.000
_cell.length_c   1.000
_cell.angle_alpha   90.00
_cell.angle_beta   90.00
_cell.angle_gamma   90.00
#
_symmetry.space_group_name_H-M   'P 1'
#
loop_
_entity.id
_entity.type
_entity.pdbx_description
1 polymer ?
#
loop_
_entity_poly.entity_id
_entity_poly.type
_entity_poly.pdbx_seq_one_letter_code
_entity_poly.pdbx_strand_id
1 'polypeptide(L)'
;MTAPYVLVVDDEPDIRQLVKEILCPVIMMSGHGTVETAVEATRLGAYDFLEKPLSLAKLLLTVERALEADRLARENLGLRRRSQAVIEPVGRSAVMQRLREQVKRLAQHDTWVLISGEPGSGRETFARYLHAQSVRRDRPFVEVAVNTIAPGNAARDLFGSETDGHIHYGASSPPPRASSPPRCRRVVSARTCSTSSTSCRCASHRCASTTRTRRTS
;
A
#
# COMPACT_ATOMS: atom_id res chain seq x y z
N MET A 1 -19.63 12.16 -11.04
CA MET A 1 -19.13 12.69 -9.76
C MET A 1 -20.24 12.55 -8.74
N THR A 2 -20.29 11.45 -8.00
CA THR A 2 -21.26 11.27 -6.91
C THR A 2 -20.79 12.10 -5.72
N ALA A 3 -21.61 13.07 -5.29
CA ALA A 3 -21.34 13.84 -4.08
C ALA A 3 -21.09 12.89 -2.90
N PRO A 4 -20.18 13.22 -1.96
CA PRO A 4 -20.01 12.41 -0.76
C PRO A 4 -21.22 12.66 0.13
N TYR A 5 -22.01 11.62 0.37
CA TYR A 5 -23.16 11.64 1.28
C TYR A 5 -22.88 10.65 2.41
N VAL A 6 -23.26 11.06 3.63
CA VAL A 6 -23.25 10.21 4.81
C VAL A 6 -24.70 9.99 5.19
N LEU A 7 -25.07 8.73 5.41
CA LEU A 7 -26.42 8.39 5.84
C LEU A 7 -26.43 8.36 7.37
N VAL A 8 -27.23 9.22 7.98
CA VAL A 8 -27.46 9.20 9.43
C VAL A 8 -28.81 8.55 9.67
N VAL A 9 -28.83 7.47 10.45
CA VAL A 9 -30.02 6.64 10.61
C VAL A 9 -30.27 6.35 12.08
N ASP A 10 -31.51 6.49 12.52
CA ASP A 10 -31.90 6.08 13.87
C ASP A 10 -31.95 4.54 13.99
N ASP A 11 -31.69 4.03 15.19
CA ASP A 11 -31.67 2.60 15.52
C ASP A 11 -33.09 2.00 15.41
N GLU A 12 -33.48 1.66 14.19
CA GLU A 12 -34.63 0.82 13.86
C GLU A 12 -34.15 -0.60 13.49
N PRO A 13 -34.88 -1.65 13.91
CA PRO A 13 -34.44 -3.03 13.74
C PRO A 13 -34.31 -3.47 12.27
N ASP A 14 -35.08 -2.90 11.35
CA ASP A 14 -35.08 -3.27 9.92
C ASP A 14 -33.88 -2.71 9.14
N ILE A 15 -33.24 -1.66 9.65
CA ILE A 15 -32.20 -0.91 8.94
C ILE A 15 -30.86 -1.68 8.93
N ARG A 16 -30.65 -2.59 9.88
CA ARG A 16 -29.44 -3.41 10.00
C ARG A 16 -29.15 -4.27 8.78
N GLN A 17 -30.20 -4.77 8.12
CA GLN A 17 -30.07 -5.57 6.91
C GLN A 17 -29.64 -4.70 5.72
N LEU A 18 -30.10 -3.45 5.70
CA LEU A 18 -29.85 -2.47 4.64
C LEU A 18 -28.42 -1.91 4.68
N VAL A 19 -27.80 -1.83 5.87
CA VAL A 19 -26.41 -1.37 6.05
C VAL A 19 -25.42 -2.16 5.18
N LYS A 20 -25.69 -3.45 4.89
CA LYS A 20 -24.83 -4.27 4.04
C LYS A 20 -24.87 -3.90 2.56
N GLU A 21 -25.97 -3.33 2.10
CA GLU A 21 -26.19 -3.00 0.68
C GLU A 21 -25.80 -1.55 0.36
N ILE A 22 -25.60 -0.73 1.38
CA ILE A 22 -25.26 0.68 1.23
C ILE A 22 -23.74 0.83 1.05
N LEU A 23 -23.35 1.44 -0.07
CA LEU A 23 -21.96 1.68 -0.43
C LEU A 23 -21.37 2.96 0.20
N CYS A 24 -22.16 3.73 0.95
CA CYS A 24 -21.71 4.94 1.64
C CYS A 24 -21.57 4.75 3.15
N PRO A 25 -20.79 5.58 3.86
CA PRO A 25 -20.69 5.51 5.31
C PRO A 25 -22.07 5.73 5.94
N VAL A 26 -22.46 4.82 6.85
CA VAL A 26 -23.68 4.92 7.64
C VAL A 26 -23.30 5.20 9.09
N ILE A 27 -23.87 6.25 9.68
CA ILE A 27 -23.75 6.57 11.10
C ILE A 27 -25.08 6.24 11.77
N MET A 28 -25.04 5.35 12.76
CA MET A 28 -26.22 4.96 13.53
C MET A 28 -26.45 5.94 14.69
N MET A 29 -27.69 6.31 14.98
CA MET A 29 -28.06 7.10 16.15
C MET A 29 -28.88 6.23 17.09
N SER A 30 -28.47 6.15 18.35
CA SER A 30 -29.06 5.25 19.34
C SER A 30 -29.44 5.97 20.63
N GLY A 31 -30.49 5.51 21.30
CA GLY A 31 -30.92 6.02 22.62
C GLY A 31 -30.31 5.26 23.79
N HIS A 32 -30.61 5.72 25.01
CA HIS A 32 -30.00 5.25 26.26
C HIS A 32 -30.35 3.79 26.68
N GLY A 33 -31.00 3.02 25.82
CA GLY A 33 -31.32 1.59 26.03
C GLY A 33 -31.01 0.69 24.82
N THR A 34 -30.45 1.26 23.75
CA THR A 34 -30.21 0.59 22.46
C THR A 34 -28.73 0.67 22.07
N VAL A 35 -27.81 0.76 23.04
CA VAL A 35 -26.38 0.87 22.72
C VAL A 35 -25.85 -0.46 22.16
N GLU A 36 -26.31 -1.58 22.70
CA GLU A 36 -25.91 -2.92 22.22
C GLU A 36 -26.25 -3.13 20.74
N THR A 37 -27.43 -2.64 20.34
CA THR A 37 -27.94 -2.73 18.97
C THR A 37 -27.14 -1.85 18.00
N ALA A 38 -26.70 -0.68 18.44
CA ALA A 38 -25.82 0.18 17.68
C ALA A 38 -24.42 -0.42 17.48
N VAL A 39 -23.87 -1.07 18.53
CA VAL A 39 -22.58 -1.77 18.46
C VAL A 39 -22.65 -2.96 17.50
N GLU A 40 -23.77 -3.69 17.48
CA GLU A 40 -24.01 -4.74 16.48
C GLU A 40 -24.05 -4.18 15.06
N ALA A 41 -24.67 -3.02 14.84
CA ALA A 41 -24.70 -2.39 13.52
C ALA A 41 -23.30 -2.01 13.01
N THR A 42 -22.37 -1.59 13.88
CA THR A 42 -20.95 -1.37 13.51
C THR A 42 -20.29 -2.66 13.03
N ARG A 43 -20.61 -3.81 13.66
CA ARG A 43 -20.10 -5.12 13.20
C ARG A 43 -20.67 -5.52 11.85
N LEU A 44 -21.87 -5.05 11.50
CA LEU A 44 -22.53 -5.31 10.23
C LEU A 44 -22.08 -4.38 9.10
N GLY A 45 -21.31 -3.33 9.40
CA GLY A 45 -20.72 -2.43 8.40
C GLY A 45 -21.03 -0.94 8.60
N ALA A 46 -21.72 -0.54 9.68
CA ALA A 46 -21.87 0.88 10.00
C ALA A 46 -20.51 1.48 10.36
N TYR A 47 -20.30 2.75 9.99
CA TYR A 47 -19.05 3.47 10.22
C TYR A 47 -18.84 3.77 11.71
N ASP A 48 -19.86 4.34 12.35
CA ASP A 48 -19.83 4.68 13.77
C ASP A 48 -21.28 4.79 14.30
N PHE A 49 -21.44 4.92 15.61
CA PHE A 49 -22.71 5.22 16.23
C PHE A 49 -22.65 6.44 17.16
N LEU A 50 -23.78 7.12 17.33
CA LEU A 50 -23.96 8.28 18.17
C LEU A 50 -25.06 8.04 19.19
N GLU A 51 -24.70 8.06 20.47
CA GLU A 51 -25.65 7.98 21.57
C GLU A 51 -26.37 9.33 21.79
N LYS A 52 -27.69 9.29 21.91
CA LYS A 52 -28.55 10.39 22.34
C LYS A 52 -28.51 10.50 23.88
N PRO A 53 -28.34 11.69 24.46
CA PRO A 53 -28.34 13.01 23.82
C PRO A 53 -26.98 13.35 23.18
N LEU A 54 -26.99 13.70 21.88
CA LEU A 54 -25.79 14.08 21.15
C LEU A 54 -25.57 15.59 21.20
N SER A 55 -24.30 16.00 21.36
CA SER A 55 -23.90 17.38 21.12
C SER A 55 -23.68 17.61 19.62
N LEU A 56 -24.04 18.80 19.13
CA LEU A 56 -23.81 19.18 17.74
C LEU A 56 -22.34 19.01 17.32
N ALA A 57 -21.41 19.34 18.23
CA ALA A 57 -19.98 19.18 18.01
C ALA A 57 -19.57 17.71 17.74
N LYS A 58 -20.14 16.76 18.48
CA LYS A 58 -19.85 15.33 18.28
C LYS A 58 -20.41 14.82 16.95
N LEU A 59 -21.60 15.25 16.57
CA LEU A 59 -22.19 14.92 15.28
C LEU A 59 -21.34 15.45 14.12
N LEU A 60 -20.99 16.74 14.14
CA LEU A 60 -20.18 17.37 13.09
C LEU A 60 -18.82 16.68 12.92
N LEU A 61 -18.11 16.42 14.03
CA LEU A 61 -16.82 15.74 14.00
C LEU A 61 -16.92 14.33 13.40
N THR A 62 -17.98 13.58 13.73
CA THR A 62 -18.17 12.22 13.25
C THR A 62 -18.51 12.21 11.76
N VAL A 63 -19.36 13.13 11.31
CA VAL A 63 -19.70 13.30 9.89
C VAL A 63 -18.47 13.73 9.07
N GLU A 64 -17.68 14.67 9.56
CA GLU A 64 -16.45 15.13 8.88
C GLU A 64 -15.45 13.98 8.70
N ARG A 65 -15.22 13.19 9.75
CA ARG A 65 -14.37 11.99 9.68
C ARG A 65 -14.91 10.93 8.73
N ALA A 66 -16.22 10.72 8.71
CA ALA A 66 -16.86 9.76 7.80
C ALA A 66 -16.71 10.18 6.33
N LEU A 67 -16.91 11.47 6.04
CA LEU A 67 -16.71 12.04 4.70
C LEU A 67 -15.24 11.95 4.25
N GLU A 68 -14.30 12.26 5.14
CA GLU A 68 -12.87 12.17 4.84
C GLU A 68 -12.44 10.71 4.61
N ALA A 69 -12.92 9.77 5.41
CA ALA A 69 -12.65 8.35 5.25
C ALA A 69 -13.20 7.82 3.91
N ASP A 70 -14.42 8.18 3.52
CA ASP A 70 -15.00 7.81 2.22
C ASP A 70 -14.21 8.43 1.06
N ARG A 71 -13.83 9.71 1.16
CA ARG A 71 -12.99 10.37 0.17
C ARG A 71 -11.65 9.64 -0.01
N LEU A 72 -10.95 9.35 1.09
CA LEU A 72 -9.68 8.63 1.06
C LEU A 72 -9.83 7.21 0.52
N ALA A 73 -10.93 6.52 0.86
CA ALA A 73 -11.24 5.20 0.33
C ALA A 73 -11.47 5.25 -1.18
N ARG A 74 -12.26 6.21 -1.68
CA ARG A 74 -12.52 6.43 -3.11
C ARG A 74 -11.25 6.82 -3.87
N GLU A 75 -10.43 7.70 -3.32
CA GLU A 75 -9.14 8.09 -3.90
C GLU A 75 -8.21 6.89 -4.00
N ASN A 76 -8.09 6.09 -2.93
CA ASN A 76 -7.34 4.84 -2.96
C ASN A 76 -7.87 3.87 -4.02
N LEU A 77 -9.19 3.75 -4.16
CA LEU A 77 -9.82 2.89 -5.15
C LEU A 77 -9.55 3.39 -6.57
N GLY A 78 -9.63 4.70 -6.80
CA GLY A 78 -9.31 5.33 -8.08
C GLY A 78 -7.82 5.24 -8.45
N LEU A 79 -6.93 5.40 -7.47
CA LEU A 79 -5.49 5.20 -7.65
C LEU A 79 -5.16 3.73 -7.94
N ARG A 80 -5.78 2.79 -7.23
CA ARG A 80 -5.66 1.35 -7.48
C ARG A 80 -6.20 0.94 -8.85
N ARG A 81 -7.35 1.47 -9.27
CA ARG A 81 -7.92 1.18 -10.61
C ARG A 81 -7.04 1.71 -11.74
N ARG A 82 -6.42 2.88 -11.55
CA ARG A 82 -5.44 3.43 -12.52
C ARG A 82 -4.13 2.66 -12.56
N SER A 83 -3.71 2.03 -11.46
CA SER A 83 -2.50 1.19 -11.43
C SER A 83 -2.74 -0.27 -11.84
N GLN A 84 -3.99 -0.75 -11.83
CA GLN A 84 -4.37 -2.14 -12.12
C GLN A 84 -4.65 -2.44 -13.60
N ALA A 85 -4.52 -1.49 -14.53
CA ALA A 85 -4.54 -1.84 -15.94
C ALA A 85 -3.39 -2.82 -16.18
N VAL A 86 -3.69 -4.11 -16.34
CA VAL A 86 -2.70 -5.14 -16.64
C VAL A 86 -2.13 -4.79 -18.00
N ILE A 87 -0.96 -4.17 -18.01
CA ILE A 87 -0.28 -3.78 -19.24
C ILE A 87 0.32 -5.06 -19.82
N GLU A 88 -0.42 -5.72 -20.70
CA GLU A 88 0.12 -6.82 -21.48
C GLU A 88 1.08 -6.26 -22.55
N PRO A 89 2.31 -6.77 -22.67
CA PRO A 89 3.22 -6.37 -23.74
C PRO A 89 2.60 -6.63 -25.12
N VAL A 90 2.45 -5.57 -25.92
CA VAL A 90 1.83 -5.64 -27.24
C VAL A 90 2.83 -6.14 -28.27
N GLY A 91 2.45 -7.15 -29.07
CA GLY A 91 3.24 -7.62 -30.21
C GLY A 91 2.87 -9.04 -30.63
N ARG A 92 2.81 -9.27 -31.95
CA ARG A 92 2.41 -10.57 -32.53
C ARG A 92 3.59 -11.42 -32.99
N SER A 93 4.82 -10.91 -32.93
CA SER A 93 6.02 -11.64 -33.38
C SER A 93 6.28 -12.89 -32.52
N ALA A 94 6.92 -13.90 -33.11
CA ALA A 94 7.27 -15.14 -32.41
C ALA A 94 8.18 -14.89 -31.20
N VAL A 95 9.09 -13.90 -31.30
CA VAL A 95 9.97 -13.48 -30.19
C VAL A 95 9.15 -12.94 -29.01
N MET A 96 8.16 -12.09 -29.28
CA MET A 96 7.28 -11.53 -28.24
C MET A 96 6.43 -12.61 -27.57
N GLN A 97 5.94 -13.59 -28.32
CA GLN A 97 5.19 -14.72 -27.78
C GLN A 97 6.06 -15.55 -26.82
N ARG A 98 7.28 -15.91 -27.23
CA ARG A 98 8.24 -16.63 -26.39
C ARG A 98 8.59 -15.87 -25.11
N LEU A 99 8.82 -14.55 -25.20
CA LEU A 99 9.08 -13.70 -24.04
C LEU A 99 7.90 -13.69 -23.05
N ARG A 100 6.66 -13.57 -23.54
CA ARG A 100 5.47 -13.62 -22.68
C ARG A 100 5.36 -14.97 -21.97
N GLU A 101 5.62 -16.08 -22.66
CA GLU A 101 5.61 -17.41 -22.04
C GLU A 101 6.71 -17.58 -20.99
N GLN A 102 7.92 -17.10 -21.26
CA GLN A 102 9.03 -17.13 -20.29
C GLN A 102 8.67 -16.33 -19.03
N VAL A 103 8.10 -15.14 -19.19
CA VAL A 103 7.67 -14.30 -18.06
C VAL A 103 6.59 -15.00 -17.24
N LYS A 104 5.60 -15.64 -17.87
CA LYS A 104 4.56 -16.41 -17.16
C LYS A 104 5.15 -17.54 -16.32
N ARG A 105 6.16 -18.24 -16.83
CA ARG A 105 6.87 -19.29 -16.07
C ARG A 105 7.67 -18.71 -14.91
N LEU A 106 8.43 -17.63 -15.16
CA LEU A 106 9.23 -16.97 -14.13
C LEU A 106 8.37 -16.35 -13.02
N ALA A 107 7.17 -15.85 -13.35
CA ALA A 107 6.26 -15.22 -12.38
C ALA A 107 5.82 -16.16 -11.24
N GLN A 108 5.89 -17.48 -11.45
CA GLN A 108 5.55 -18.48 -10.45
C GLN A 108 6.66 -18.70 -9.42
N HIS A 109 7.87 -18.19 -9.68
CA HIS A 109 9.03 -18.38 -8.83
C HIS A 109 9.46 -17.08 -8.13
N ASP A 110 9.90 -17.20 -6.87
CA ASP A 110 10.45 -16.08 -6.11
C ASP A 110 11.95 -15.92 -6.38
N THR A 111 12.27 -15.43 -7.57
CA THR A 111 13.65 -15.29 -8.05
C THR A 111 13.93 -13.87 -8.56
N TRP A 112 15.20 -13.48 -8.57
CA TRP A 112 15.62 -12.20 -9.12
C TRP A 112 15.70 -12.26 -10.64
N VAL A 113 15.15 -11.24 -11.31
CA VAL A 113 15.07 -11.16 -12.77
C VAL A 113 15.76 -9.89 -13.23
N LEU A 114 16.68 -10.03 -14.19
CA LEU A 114 17.30 -8.92 -14.90
C LEU A 114 16.66 -8.79 -16.28
N ILE A 115 16.13 -7.61 -16.61
CA ILE A 115 15.53 -7.31 -17.91
C ILE A 115 16.49 -6.39 -18.68
N SER A 116 17.08 -6.90 -19.74
CA SER A 116 18.00 -6.17 -20.62
C SER A 116 17.37 -5.89 -21.99
N GLY A 117 17.69 -4.74 -22.56
CA GLY A 117 17.19 -4.32 -23.87
C GLY A 117 17.53 -2.86 -24.14
N GLU A 118 17.44 -2.47 -25.40
CA GLU A 118 17.68 -1.10 -25.85
C GLU A 118 16.68 -0.11 -25.21
N PRO A 119 17.01 1.20 -25.14
CA PRO A 119 16.05 2.23 -24.74
C PRO A 119 14.77 2.14 -25.58
N GLY A 120 13.61 2.19 -24.94
CA GLY A 120 12.31 2.10 -25.63
C GLY A 120 11.81 0.68 -25.94
N SER A 121 12.57 -0.38 -25.64
CA SER A 121 12.15 -1.78 -25.86
C SER A 121 11.02 -2.30 -24.95
N GLY A 122 10.44 -1.46 -24.08
CA GLY A 122 9.33 -1.84 -23.20
C GLY A 122 9.72 -2.64 -21.95
N ARG A 123 10.96 -2.49 -21.45
CA ARG A 123 11.45 -3.19 -20.23
C ARG A 123 10.56 -2.97 -19.00
N GLU A 124 10.07 -1.76 -18.82
CA GLU A 124 9.16 -1.41 -17.71
C GLU A 124 7.83 -2.16 -17.84
N THR A 125 7.25 -2.18 -19.04
CA THR A 125 6.03 -2.93 -19.35
C THR A 125 6.19 -4.42 -19.02
N PHE A 126 7.33 -5.00 -19.35
CA PHE A 126 7.63 -6.39 -19.01
C PHE A 126 7.79 -6.62 -17.51
N ALA A 127 8.41 -5.69 -16.77
CA ALA A 127 8.51 -5.79 -15.31
C ALA A 127 7.13 -5.72 -14.63
N ARG A 128 6.25 -4.82 -15.09
CA ARG A 128 4.86 -4.72 -14.62
C ARG A 128 4.06 -5.97 -14.97
N TYR A 129 4.24 -6.50 -16.18
CA TYR A 129 3.60 -7.74 -16.60
C TYR A 129 4.04 -8.94 -15.75
N LEU A 130 5.33 -9.07 -15.45
CA LEU A 130 5.87 -10.10 -14.55
C LEU A 130 5.24 -9.99 -13.14
N HIS A 131 5.15 -8.78 -12.59
CA HIS A 131 4.51 -8.55 -11.28
C HIS A 131 3.03 -8.95 -11.28
N ALA A 132 2.29 -8.57 -12.33
CA ALA A 132 0.87 -8.88 -12.47
C ALA A 132 0.57 -10.38 -12.59
N GLN A 133 1.49 -11.15 -13.19
CA GLN A 133 1.38 -12.61 -13.29
C GLN A 133 1.88 -13.36 -12.06
N SER A 134 2.52 -12.67 -11.11
CA SER A 134 3.13 -13.29 -9.93
C SER A 134 2.14 -13.48 -8.78
N VAL A 135 2.52 -14.29 -7.79
CA VAL A 135 1.81 -14.44 -6.50
C VAL A 135 1.72 -13.10 -5.73
N ARG A 136 2.55 -12.10 -6.11
CA ARG A 136 2.61 -10.78 -5.48
C ARG A 136 1.80 -9.72 -6.22
N ARG A 137 0.95 -10.08 -7.19
CA ARG A 137 0.14 -9.12 -7.99
C ARG A 137 -0.63 -8.08 -7.16
N ASP A 138 -1.11 -8.46 -5.98
CA ASP A 138 -1.90 -7.60 -5.09
C ASP A 138 -1.03 -6.74 -4.16
N ARG A 139 0.30 -6.90 -4.21
CA ARG A 139 1.28 -6.11 -3.45
C ARG A 139 1.71 -4.87 -4.26
N PRO A 140 2.18 -3.80 -3.59
CA PRO A 140 2.67 -2.61 -4.28
C PRO A 140 3.85 -2.96 -5.19
N PHE A 141 3.80 -2.45 -6.42
CA PHE A 141 4.92 -2.44 -7.35
C PHE A 141 5.60 -1.07 -7.25
N VAL A 142 6.87 -1.06 -6.81
CA VAL A 142 7.65 0.17 -6.66
C VAL A 142 8.68 0.23 -7.77
N GLU A 143 8.62 1.29 -8.57
CA GLU A 143 9.63 1.61 -9.56
C GLU A 143 10.60 2.62 -8.97
N VAL A 144 11.90 2.35 -9.12
CA VAL A 144 12.95 3.27 -8.70
C VAL A 144 13.86 3.56 -9.86
N ALA A 145 13.83 4.79 -10.34
CA ALA A 145 14.70 5.28 -11.39
C ALA A 145 16.08 5.59 -10.80
N VAL A 146 17.05 4.69 -11.01
CA VAL A 146 18.40 4.84 -10.42
C VAL A 146 19.13 6.09 -10.93
N ASN A 147 18.75 6.61 -12.10
CA ASN A 147 19.29 7.84 -12.68
C ASN A 147 18.84 9.12 -11.97
N THR A 148 17.73 9.10 -11.22
CA THR A 148 17.26 10.28 -10.47
C THR A 148 17.85 10.36 -9.07
N ILE A 149 18.52 9.28 -8.62
CA ILE A 149 19.11 9.19 -7.29
C ILE A 149 20.56 9.67 -7.32
N ALA A 150 20.87 10.69 -6.52
CA ALA A 150 22.25 11.12 -6.34
C ALA A 150 23.08 10.02 -5.66
N PRO A 151 24.32 9.75 -6.10
CA PRO A 151 25.10 8.62 -5.60
C PRO A 151 25.38 8.67 -4.09
N GLY A 152 25.45 9.87 -3.49
CA GLY A 152 25.58 10.05 -2.03
C GLY A 152 24.30 9.78 -1.24
N ASN A 153 23.13 9.80 -1.88
CA ASN A 153 21.82 9.69 -1.23
C ASN A 153 21.11 8.36 -1.51
N ALA A 154 21.71 7.46 -2.29
CA ALA A 154 21.04 6.21 -2.70
C ALA A 154 20.54 5.35 -1.53
N ALA A 155 21.31 5.27 -0.44
CA ALA A 155 20.87 4.55 0.75
C ALA A 155 19.67 5.25 1.43
N ARG A 156 19.69 6.58 1.51
CA ARG A 156 18.60 7.37 2.10
C ARG A 156 17.33 7.28 1.27
N ASP A 157 17.44 7.42 -0.04
CA ASP A 157 16.30 7.43 -0.95
C ASP A 157 15.67 6.04 -1.11
N LEU A 158 16.47 4.97 -1.03
CA LEU A 158 15.95 3.60 -1.10
C LEU A 158 15.43 3.11 0.23
N PHE A 159 16.20 3.25 1.31
CA PHE A 159 15.94 2.59 2.59
C PHE A 159 15.33 3.53 3.65
N GLY A 160 15.46 4.84 3.45
CA GLY A 160 15.09 5.86 4.42
C GLY A 160 16.24 6.27 5.32
N SER A 161 16.00 7.26 6.18
CA SER A 161 16.94 7.71 7.21
C SER A 161 16.20 8.17 8.45
N GLU A 162 16.82 8.04 9.62
CA GLU A 162 16.33 8.62 10.86
C GLU A 162 17.27 9.77 11.26
N THR A 163 16.73 10.96 11.49
CA THR A 163 17.50 12.13 11.94
C THR A 163 16.70 12.85 13.01
N ASP A 164 17.28 13.02 14.19
CA ASP A 164 16.68 13.74 15.33
C ASP A 164 15.26 13.28 15.69
N GLY A 165 15.00 11.97 15.61
CA GLY A 165 13.68 11.38 15.89
C GLY A 165 12.67 11.48 14.75
N HIS A 166 13.04 12.08 13.62
CA HIS A 166 12.24 12.13 12.40
C HIS A 166 12.63 11.01 11.43
N ILE A 167 11.64 10.18 11.06
CA ILE A 167 11.81 9.09 10.10
C ILE A 167 11.50 9.60 8.69
N HIS A 168 12.52 9.61 7.84
CA HIS A 168 12.38 9.79 6.41
C HIS A 168 12.22 8.41 5.75
N TYR A 169 11.06 8.18 5.16
CA TYR A 169 10.72 6.94 4.46
C TYR A 169 11.35 6.90 3.07
N GLY A 170 12.13 5.86 2.77
CA GLY A 170 12.69 5.62 1.43
C GLY A 170 11.72 4.86 0.52
N ALA A 171 12.03 4.74 -0.77
CA ALA A 171 11.20 4.11 -1.78
C ALA A 171 10.84 2.64 -1.47
N SER A 172 11.72 1.91 -0.78
CA SER A 172 11.47 0.52 -0.37
C SER A 172 10.65 0.38 0.93
N SER A 173 10.39 1.49 1.61
CA SER A 173 9.62 1.47 2.85
C SER A 173 8.12 1.35 2.55
N PRO A 174 7.37 0.56 3.34
CA PRO A 174 5.92 0.47 3.16
C PRO A 174 5.28 1.84 3.45
N PRO A 175 4.17 2.20 2.77
CA PRO A 175 3.46 3.44 3.08
C PRO A 175 3.09 3.46 4.57
N PRO A 176 3.10 4.64 5.22
CA PRO A 176 2.75 4.74 6.63
C PRO A 176 1.33 4.21 6.82
N ARG A 177 1.21 3.03 7.45
CA ARG A 177 -0.08 2.56 7.94
C ARG A 177 -0.38 3.39 9.17
N ALA A 178 -1.49 4.12 9.15
CA ALA A 178 -2.05 4.67 10.37
C ALA A 178 -2.15 3.52 11.40
N SER A 179 -1.47 3.64 12.54
CA SER A 179 -1.52 2.76 13.72
C SER A 179 -0.87 1.35 13.69
N SER A 180 0.38 1.19 13.24
CA SER A 180 1.17 0.01 13.69
C SER A 180 2.69 0.25 13.72
N PRO A 181 3.43 -0.28 14.72
CA PRO A 181 4.87 -0.05 14.85
C PRO A 181 5.65 -0.82 13.77
N PRO A 182 6.82 -0.31 13.35
CA PRO A 182 7.53 -0.82 12.18
C PRO A 182 8.20 -2.16 12.50
N ARG A 183 7.71 -3.25 11.92
CA ARG A 183 8.48 -4.50 11.82
C ARG A 183 9.44 -4.36 10.64
N CYS A 184 10.72 -4.25 10.97
CA CYS A 184 11.82 -4.24 10.01
C CYS A 184 11.75 -5.47 9.09
N ARG A 185 11.55 -5.27 7.77
CA ARG A 185 11.73 -6.31 6.76
C ARG A 185 12.79 -5.88 5.76
N ARG A 186 13.67 -6.85 5.44
CA ARG A 186 14.84 -6.74 4.57
C ARG A 186 14.53 -6.05 3.24
N VAL A 187 15.37 -5.08 2.88
CA VAL A 187 15.36 -4.37 1.60
C VAL A 187 16.42 -4.97 0.67
N VAL A 188 16.13 -4.99 -0.64
CA VAL A 188 16.99 -5.49 -1.72
C VAL A 188 17.65 -4.30 -2.44
N SER A 189 18.96 -4.37 -2.66
CA SER A 189 19.72 -3.48 -3.55
C SER A 189 19.94 -4.16 -4.90
N ALA A 190 19.65 -3.47 -6.00
CA ALA A 190 20.08 -3.85 -7.34
C ALA A 190 21.21 -2.89 -7.79
N ARG A 191 22.34 -3.43 -8.22
CA ARG A 191 23.42 -2.66 -8.87
C ARG A 191 23.41 -2.95 -10.37
N THR A 192 23.45 -1.89 -11.17
CA THR A 192 23.95 -1.93 -12.54
C THR A 192 25.48 -1.79 -12.50
N CYS A 193 26.18 -2.75 -13.10
CA CYS A 193 27.64 -2.71 -13.23
C CYS A 193 27.98 -2.35 -14.68
N SER A 194 28.50 -1.14 -14.90
CA SER A 194 29.12 -0.75 -16.16
C SER A 194 30.60 -1.14 -16.12
N THR A 195 31.02 -1.95 -17.08
CA THR A 195 32.39 -2.38 -17.32
C THR A 195 33.35 -1.21 -17.52
N SER A 196 34.32 -1.04 -16.61
CA SER A 196 35.74 -0.72 -16.88
C SER A 196 36.43 -0.18 -15.62
N SER A 197 36.99 -1.08 -14.80
CA SER A 197 38.23 -0.85 -14.01
C SER A 197 38.42 -1.98 -12.99
N THR A 198 39.66 -2.44 -12.94
CA THR A 198 40.13 -3.58 -12.17
C THR A 198 40.21 -3.24 -10.68
N SER A 199 39.27 -3.72 -9.86
CA SER A 199 39.43 -4.21 -8.47
C SER A 199 38.15 -4.03 -7.63
N CYS A 200 37.26 -5.03 -7.65
CA CYS A 200 36.20 -5.14 -6.65
C CYS A 200 36.67 -6.06 -5.52
N ARG A 201 37.11 -5.50 -4.38
CA ARG A 201 37.19 -6.24 -3.11
C ARG A 201 35.81 -6.19 -2.43
N CYS A 202 35.22 -7.36 -2.18
CA CYS A 202 34.01 -7.48 -1.36
C CYS A 202 34.35 -7.20 0.11
N ALA A 203 33.88 -6.08 0.66
CA ALA A 203 33.82 -5.88 2.10
C ALA A 203 32.50 -6.45 2.64
N SER A 204 32.55 -7.62 3.28
CA SER A 204 31.44 -8.20 4.01
C SER A 204 31.27 -7.49 5.36
N HIS A 205 30.37 -6.51 5.46
CA HIS A 205 29.95 -6.00 6.76
C HIS A 205 28.84 -6.87 7.35
N ARG A 206 29.26 -7.69 8.32
CA ARG A 206 28.43 -8.49 9.22
C ARG A 206 27.70 -7.50 10.16
N CYS A 207 26.37 -7.51 10.14
CA CYS A 207 25.56 -6.69 11.05
C CYS A 207 25.60 -7.34 12.45
N ALA A 208 26.27 -6.70 13.40
CA ALA A 208 26.34 -7.13 14.79
C ALA A 208 25.04 -6.77 15.52
N SER A 209 24.35 -7.78 16.04
CA SER A 209 23.20 -7.61 16.93
C SER A 209 23.69 -7.35 18.37
N THR A 210 23.74 -6.09 18.79
CA THR A 210 24.00 -5.76 20.20
C THR A 210 22.67 -5.57 20.92
N THR A 211 22.15 -6.66 21.49
CA THR A 211 21.00 -6.65 22.39
C THR A 211 21.44 -6.08 23.74
N ARG A 212 21.12 -4.81 24.02
CA ARG A 212 21.37 -4.19 25.33
C ARG A 212 20.20 -4.53 26.26
N THR A 213 20.31 -5.63 27.00
CA THR A 213 19.42 -5.95 28.12
C THR A 213 19.62 -4.95 29.25
N ARG A 214 18.57 -4.20 29.60
CA ARG A 214 18.44 -3.47 30.86
C ARG A 214 18.55 -4.46 32.02
N ARG A 215 19.53 -4.28 32.91
CA ARG A 215 19.50 -4.85 34.26
C ARG A 215 18.79 -3.86 35.17
N THR A 216 17.70 -4.31 35.77
CA THR A 216 17.10 -3.77 36.98
C THR A 216 17.84 -4.32 38.18
N SER A 217 18.37 -3.42 39.02
CA SER A 217 18.54 -3.58 40.48
C SER A 217 19.01 -2.23 41.01
#